data_AF-A0A2Z3HGB8-F1
#
_entry.id   AF-A0A2Z3HGB8-F1
#
_cell.length_a   1.000
_cell.length_b   1.000
_cell.length_c   1.000
_cell.angle_alpha   90.00
_cell.angle_beta   90.00
_cell.angle_gamma   90.00
#
_symmetry.space_group_name_H-M   'P 1'
#
loop_
_entity.id
_entity.type
_entity.pdbx_description
1 polymer ?
#
loop_
_entity_poly.entity_id
_entity_poly.type
_entity_poly.pdbx_seq_one_letter_code
_entity_poly.pdbx_strand_id
1 'polypeptide(L)'
;MSSDASPAPEQPPAPAWVPLSPLDRRILGVLIEKQKTSKNSDSYPLTLNALVTGCNQKSNRDPVVELDEIEVEDGLESLQERGFVTRIEGGRTDRYRHEMYNQWTQSGPGIAVLAELLLRGAQTKGDLRTRAARMAPIDTLDALEEVLHPLVERRLVVYLTGPDRRGAVVTHGFHTDDELSRLKALHAGGPVSISDAAAPVARSAPPGIDARLTAALAEIESLKTRVAALEAQLGAPQKPPTSNP
;
A
#
# COMPACT_ATOMS: atom_id res chain seq x y z
N MET A 1 -19.47 -15.36 -48.41
CA MET A 1 -18.60 -15.58 -47.23
C MET A 1 -18.93 -14.48 -46.25
N SER A 2 -19.92 -14.71 -45.39
CA SER A 2 -20.34 -13.73 -44.39
C SER A 2 -19.38 -13.85 -43.21
N SER A 3 -18.61 -12.80 -42.98
CA SER A 3 -17.71 -12.67 -41.84
C SER A 3 -18.54 -12.35 -40.61
N ASP A 4 -18.86 -13.37 -39.81
CA ASP A 4 -19.44 -13.23 -38.49
C ASP A 4 -18.30 -12.94 -37.50
N ALA A 5 -17.96 -11.66 -37.36
CA ALA A 5 -17.02 -11.21 -36.33
C ALA A 5 -17.83 -11.03 -35.04
N SER A 6 -17.81 -12.05 -34.16
CA SER A 6 -18.28 -11.90 -32.79
C SER A 6 -17.60 -10.67 -32.14
N PRO A 7 -18.36 -9.77 -31.51
CA PRO A 7 -17.76 -8.66 -30.78
C PRO A 7 -16.93 -9.24 -29.63
N ALA A 8 -15.67 -8.80 -29.53
CA ALA A 8 -14.82 -9.11 -28.39
C ALA A 8 -15.51 -8.68 -27.09
N PRO A 9 -15.36 -9.42 -25.99
CA PRO A 9 -15.99 -9.06 -24.73
C PRO A 9 -15.57 -7.64 -24.34
N GLU A 10 -16.55 -6.75 -24.21
CA GLU A 10 -16.38 -5.36 -23.85
C GLU A 10 -15.63 -5.31 -22.50
N GLN A 11 -14.36 -4.87 -22.55
CA GLN A 11 -13.55 -4.75 -21.35
C GLN A 11 -14.25 -3.75 -20.42
N PRO A 12 -14.62 -4.16 -19.19
CA PRO A 12 -15.36 -3.27 -18.33
C PRO A 12 -14.46 -2.07 -17.97
N PRO A 13 -15.02 -0.86 -17.76
CA PRO A 13 -14.26 0.38 -17.61
C PRO A 13 -13.21 0.29 -16.51
N ALA A 14 -12.04 0.89 -16.74
CA ALA A 14 -10.94 0.90 -15.77
C ALA A 14 -11.40 1.42 -14.39
N PRO A 15 -10.90 0.85 -13.28
CA PRO A 15 -11.29 1.30 -11.96
C PRO A 15 -10.94 2.79 -11.78
N ALA A 16 -11.79 3.52 -11.07
CA ALA A 16 -11.54 4.93 -10.72
C ALA A 16 -10.46 5.10 -9.62
N TRP A 17 -9.72 4.04 -9.30
CA TRP A 17 -8.68 4.03 -8.27
C TRP A 17 -7.38 3.44 -8.83
N VAL A 18 -6.26 3.91 -8.29
CA VAL A 18 -4.91 3.45 -8.62
C VAL A 18 -4.49 2.38 -7.60
N PRO A 19 -3.74 1.33 -7.99
CA PRO A 19 -3.16 0.38 -7.04
C PRO A 19 -2.48 1.06 -5.86
N LEU A 20 -2.54 0.42 -4.69
CA LEU A 20 -1.92 0.90 -3.45
C LEU A 20 -0.64 0.11 -3.20
N SER A 21 0.38 0.74 -2.60
CA SER A 21 1.54 -0.02 -2.09
C SER A 21 1.14 -0.90 -0.89
N PRO A 22 1.89 -1.97 -0.55
CA PRO A 22 1.63 -2.74 0.67
C PRO A 22 1.62 -1.91 1.96
N LEU A 23 2.49 -0.89 2.02
CA LEU A 23 2.58 0.07 3.12
C LEU A 23 1.30 0.93 3.21
N ASP A 24 0.86 1.51 2.09
CA ASP A 24 -0.36 2.32 2.01
C ASP A 24 -1.59 1.52 2.45
N ARG A 25 -1.69 0.27 1.97
CA ARG A 25 -2.77 -0.67 2.33
C ARG A 25 -2.80 -0.89 3.84
N ARG A 26 -1.62 -1.11 4.44
CA ARG A 26 -1.46 -1.31 5.89
C ARG A 26 -1.90 -0.06 6.67
N ILE A 27 -1.40 1.11 6.32
CA ILE A 27 -1.71 2.38 7.01
C ILE A 27 -3.22 2.67 6.93
N LEU A 28 -3.83 2.57 5.75
CA LEU A 28 -5.27 2.77 5.58
C LEU A 28 -6.09 1.76 6.37
N GLY A 29 -5.72 0.48 6.32
CA GLY A 29 -6.36 -0.57 7.11
C GLY A 29 -6.33 -0.25 8.62
N VAL A 30 -5.21 0.23 9.14
CA VAL A 30 -5.06 0.61 10.55
C VAL A 30 -5.91 1.83 10.90
N LEU A 31 -5.91 2.88 10.07
CA LEU A 31 -6.73 4.07 10.30
C LEU A 31 -8.22 3.70 10.39
N ILE A 32 -8.71 2.88 9.46
CA ILE A 32 -10.10 2.42 9.45
C ILE A 32 -10.39 1.56 10.68
N GLU A 33 -9.56 0.54 10.94
CA GLU A 33 -9.73 -0.35 12.09
C GLU A 33 -9.82 0.44 13.39
N LYS A 34 -8.90 1.39 13.61
CA LYS A 34 -8.90 2.20 14.83
C LYS A 34 -10.11 3.12 14.87
N GLN A 35 -10.47 3.84 13.80
CA GLN A 35 -11.69 4.65 13.82
C GLN A 35 -12.92 3.84 14.22
N LYS A 36 -13.05 2.60 13.74
CA LYS A 36 -14.23 1.75 13.97
C LYS A 36 -14.25 1.08 15.33
N THR A 37 -13.08 0.75 15.89
CA THR A 37 -12.97 -0.02 17.14
C THR A 37 -12.63 0.85 18.36
N SER A 38 -12.21 2.08 18.12
CA SER A 38 -11.96 3.09 19.16
C SER A 38 -13.23 3.37 19.94
N LYS A 39 -13.19 3.07 21.24
CA LYS A 39 -14.31 3.33 22.18
C LYS A 39 -14.33 4.77 22.68
N ASN A 40 -13.20 5.49 22.60
CA ASN A 40 -13.04 6.85 23.12
C ASN A 40 -12.69 7.81 21.98
N SER A 41 -13.29 9.00 21.98
CA SER A 41 -13.03 10.05 20.97
C SER A 41 -11.56 10.47 20.90
N ASP A 42 -10.82 10.40 22.00
CA ASP A 42 -9.42 10.84 22.04
C ASP A 42 -8.46 9.89 21.31
N SER A 43 -8.93 8.68 21.01
CA SER A 43 -8.12 7.61 20.39
C SER A 43 -8.12 7.64 18.86
N TYR A 44 -8.93 8.49 18.24
CA TYR A 44 -8.90 8.76 16.79
C TYR A 44 -9.32 10.22 16.56
N PRO A 45 -8.61 11.03 15.74
CA PRO A 45 -7.55 10.67 14.77
C PRO A 45 -6.23 10.20 15.40
N LEU A 46 -5.44 9.42 14.66
CA LEU A 46 -4.22 8.75 15.18
C LEU A 46 -2.99 9.64 15.08
N THR A 47 -2.11 9.59 16.08
CA THR A 47 -0.75 10.12 15.96
C THR A 47 0.14 9.18 15.14
N LEU A 48 1.29 9.66 14.66
CA LEU A 48 2.29 8.84 13.96
C LEU A 48 2.72 7.61 14.79
N ASN A 49 3.05 7.79 16.06
CA ASN A 49 3.38 6.69 16.97
C ASN A 49 2.26 5.64 17.11
N ALA A 50 1.00 6.08 17.14
CA ALA A 50 -0.15 5.17 17.21
C ALA A 50 -0.32 4.39 15.89
N LEU A 51 0.00 5.00 14.75
CA LEU A 51 0.01 4.34 13.45
C LEU A 51 1.12 3.30 13.35
N VAL A 52 2.36 3.63 13.71
CA VAL A 52 3.48 2.68 13.75
C VAL A 52 3.11 1.47 14.62
N THR A 53 2.62 1.72 15.83
CA THR A 53 2.15 0.67 16.74
C THR A 53 1.04 -0.17 16.12
N GLY A 54 0.08 0.47 15.44
CA GLY A 54 -1.03 -0.20 14.77
C GLY A 54 -0.61 -1.04 13.56
N CYS A 55 0.38 -0.59 12.80
CA CYS A 55 0.90 -1.29 11.63
C CYS A 55 1.66 -2.56 12.02
N ASN A 56 2.39 -2.50 13.14
CA ASN A 56 3.26 -3.56 13.65
C ASN A 56 2.57 -4.52 14.63
N GLN A 57 1.23 -4.48 14.75
CA GLN A 57 0.50 -5.39 15.63
C GLN A 57 0.70 -6.85 15.19
N LYS A 58 1.00 -7.74 16.14
CA LYS A 58 1.16 -9.19 15.86
C LYS A 58 -0.16 -9.89 15.58
N SER A 59 -1.27 -9.33 16.07
CA SER A 59 -2.61 -9.84 15.86
C SER A 59 -3.31 -9.04 14.78
N ASN A 60 -4.19 -9.72 14.05
CA ASN A 60 -5.01 -9.11 13.01
C ASN A 60 -4.22 -8.44 11.87
N ARG A 61 -2.99 -8.91 11.62
CA ARG A 61 -2.15 -8.52 10.50
C ARG A 61 -1.66 -9.76 9.78
N ASP A 62 -1.69 -9.73 8.45
CA ASP A 62 -1.04 -10.72 7.61
C ASP A 62 -0.53 -10.02 6.34
N PRO A 63 0.80 -9.92 6.12
CA PRO A 63 1.87 -10.42 6.99
C PRO A 63 2.07 -9.56 8.24
N VAL A 64 2.70 -10.13 9.28
CA VAL A 64 3.27 -9.33 10.37
C VAL A 64 4.51 -8.61 9.85
N VAL A 65 4.65 -7.33 10.19
CA VAL A 65 5.72 -6.45 9.73
C VAL A 65 6.35 -5.70 10.91
N GLU A 66 7.50 -5.11 10.68
CA GLU A 66 8.19 -4.20 11.60
C GLU A 66 8.57 -2.95 10.82
N LEU A 67 7.66 -1.98 10.78
CA LEU A 67 7.88 -0.68 10.13
C LEU A 67 8.45 0.32 11.13
N ASP A 68 9.38 1.15 10.69
CA ASP A 68 9.84 2.30 11.46
C ASP A 68 8.97 3.56 11.26
N GLU A 69 9.32 4.64 11.95
CA GLU A 69 8.58 5.90 11.89
C GLU A 69 8.68 6.58 10.51
N ILE A 70 9.85 6.49 9.87
CA ILE A 70 10.13 7.10 8.56
C ILE A 70 9.30 6.40 7.49
N GLU A 71 9.28 5.07 7.48
CA GLU A 71 8.47 4.29 6.55
C GLU A 71 6.98 4.64 6.67
N VAL A 72 6.46 4.81 7.88
CA VAL A 72 5.05 5.17 8.07
C VAL A 72 4.78 6.62 7.66
N GLU A 73 5.72 7.53 7.87
CA GLU A 73 5.62 8.92 7.44
C GLU A 73 5.62 9.06 5.90
N ASP A 74 6.51 8.36 5.20
CA ASP A 74 6.54 8.29 3.73
C ASP A 74 5.20 7.77 3.16
N GLY A 75 4.64 6.73 3.78
CA GLY A 75 3.33 6.19 3.39
C GLY A 75 2.19 7.18 3.65
N LEU A 76 2.26 7.96 4.74
CA LEU A 76 1.27 9.01 5.03
C LEU A 76 1.36 10.16 4.02
N GLU A 77 2.56 10.56 3.59
CA GLU A 77 2.74 11.59 2.56
C GLU A 77 2.08 11.12 1.24
N SER A 78 2.39 9.92 0.77
CA SER A 78 1.79 9.37 -0.44
C SER A 78 0.26 9.28 -0.36
N LEU A 79 -0.27 8.88 0.80
CA LEU A 79 -1.72 8.81 1.02
C LEU A 79 -2.40 10.19 1.08
N GLN A 80 -1.69 11.23 1.56
CA GLN A 80 -2.18 12.60 1.60
C GLN A 80 -2.24 13.22 0.20
N GLU A 81 -1.20 13.02 -0.62
CA GLU A 81 -1.18 13.48 -2.02
C GLU A 81 -2.37 12.94 -2.83
N ARG A 82 -2.82 11.72 -2.47
CA ARG A 82 -3.95 11.03 -3.11
C ARG A 82 -5.31 11.36 -2.48
N GLY A 83 -5.34 12.20 -1.45
CA GLY A 83 -6.56 12.58 -0.73
C GLY A 83 -7.19 11.43 0.06
N PHE A 84 -6.43 10.40 0.40
CA PHE A 84 -6.91 9.27 1.21
C PHE A 84 -6.75 9.51 2.70
N VAL A 85 -5.79 10.34 3.09
CA VAL A 85 -5.54 10.72 4.48
C VAL A 85 -5.52 12.23 4.60
N THR A 86 -6.10 12.73 5.69
CA THR A 86 -6.04 14.13 6.10
C THR A 86 -5.20 14.26 7.36
N ARG A 87 -4.15 15.09 7.32
CA ARG A 87 -3.43 15.56 8.51
C ARG A 87 -4.21 16.68 9.18
N ILE A 88 -4.35 16.59 10.49
CA ILE A 88 -5.01 17.57 11.34
C ILE A 88 -3.94 18.24 12.18
N GLU A 89 -3.71 19.51 11.85
CA GLU A 89 -2.74 20.38 12.51
C GLU A 89 -3.43 21.21 13.60
N GLY A 90 -2.65 21.83 14.49
CA GLY A 90 -3.16 22.76 15.52
C GLY A 90 -3.30 22.18 16.94
N GLY A 91 -2.82 20.95 17.17
CA GLY A 91 -2.65 20.38 18.51
C GLY A 91 -1.18 20.29 18.94
N ARG A 92 -0.91 19.64 20.08
CA ARG A 92 0.47 19.36 20.54
C ARG A 92 1.22 18.39 19.61
N THR A 93 0.50 17.59 18.84
CA THR A 93 1.05 16.54 17.98
C THR A 93 0.11 16.38 16.80
N ASP A 94 0.67 16.22 15.60
CA ASP A 94 -0.11 15.94 14.40
C ASP A 94 -0.91 14.66 14.54
N ARG A 95 -2.11 14.67 13.95
CA ARG A 95 -2.96 13.49 13.89
C ARG A 95 -3.50 13.28 12.48
N TYR A 96 -3.80 12.03 12.16
CA TYR A 96 -4.16 11.56 10.84
C TYR A 96 -5.50 10.85 10.87
N ARG A 97 -6.37 11.18 9.90
CA ARG A 97 -7.64 10.49 9.66
C ARG A 97 -7.75 10.03 8.21
N HIS A 98 -8.47 8.96 7.96
CA HIS A 98 -8.78 8.49 6.61
C HIS A 98 -10.02 9.19 6.03
N GLU A 99 -10.11 9.26 4.70
CA GLU A 99 -11.24 9.83 3.94
C GLU A 99 -12.06 8.77 3.16
N MET A 100 -11.91 7.49 3.54
CA MET A 100 -12.44 6.34 2.79
C MET A 100 -13.97 6.30 2.64
N TYR A 101 -14.74 6.92 3.53
CA TYR A 101 -16.20 6.96 3.38
C TYR A 101 -16.63 7.74 2.13
N ASN A 102 -15.90 8.80 1.81
CA ASN A 102 -16.15 9.63 0.64
C ASN A 102 -15.59 8.96 -0.63
N GLN A 103 -14.40 8.38 -0.52
CA GLN A 103 -13.67 7.85 -1.68
C GLN A 103 -14.16 6.45 -2.10
N TRP A 104 -14.43 5.55 -1.16
CA TRP A 104 -14.65 4.13 -1.45
C TRP A 104 -16.08 3.68 -1.22
N THR A 105 -16.68 3.98 -0.06
CA THR A 105 -18.07 3.61 0.20
C THR A 105 -18.60 4.30 1.44
N GLN A 106 -19.85 4.76 1.39
CA GLN A 106 -20.53 5.32 2.57
C GLN A 106 -21.05 4.22 3.52
N SER A 107 -20.91 2.94 3.14
CA SER A 107 -21.36 1.79 3.93
C SER A 107 -20.41 1.48 5.09
N GLY A 108 -20.92 1.54 6.31
CA GLY A 108 -20.19 1.15 7.52
C GLY A 108 -19.65 -0.29 7.47
N PRO A 109 -20.46 -1.31 7.13
CA PRO A 109 -19.99 -2.67 6.88
C PRO A 109 -19.03 -2.79 5.70
N GLY A 110 -19.25 -2.05 4.62
CA GLY A 110 -18.36 -2.08 3.45
C GLY A 110 -16.94 -1.61 3.77
N ILE A 111 -16.81 -0.52 4.53
CA ILE A 111 -15.52 -0.03 5.03
C ILE A 111 -14.85 -1.06 5.96
N ALA A 112 -15.61 -1.76 6.80
CA ALA A 112 -15.07 -2.82 7.66
C ALA A 112 -14.53 -4.02 6.84
N VAL A 113 -15.24 -4.42 5.78
CA VAL A 113 -14.77 -5.46 4.86
C VAL A 113 -13.47 -5.05 4.19
N LEU A 114 -13.39 -3.83 3.68
CA LEU A 114 -12.16 -3.33 3.03
C LEU A 114 -10.99 -3.28 4.01
N ALA A 115 -11.18 -2.79 5.23
CA ALA A 115 -10.12 -2.77 6.24
C ALA A 115 -9.61 -4.17 6.57
N GLU A 116 -10.50 -5.14 6.75
CA GLU A 116 -10.11 -6.53 7.05
C GLU A 116 -9.28 -7.13 5.89
N LEU A 117 -9.67 -6.87 4.65
CA LEU A 117 -8.93 -7.32 3.47
C LEU A 117 -7.59 -6.58 3.29
N LEU A 118 -7.50 -5.30 3.60
CA LEU A 118 -6.25 -4.54 3.57
C LEU A 118 -5.24 -5.00 4.63
N LEU A 119 -5.74 -5.45 5.79
CA LEU A 119 -4.91 -5.85 6.92
C LEU A 119 -4.43 -7.30 6.83
N ARG A 120 -5.18 -8.19 6.16
CA ARG A 120 -4.87 -9.63 6.08
C ARG A 120 -4.93 -10.26 4.69
N GLY A 121 -5.14 -9.46 3.65
CA GLY A 121 -5.24 -9.94 2.27
C GLY A 121 -6.44 -10.86 2.03
N ALA A 122 -6.23 -11.81 1.13
CA ALA A 122 -7.26 -12.70 0.60
C ALA A 122 -7.85 -13.63 1.67
N GLN A 123 -9.17 -13.71 1.75
CA GLN A 123 -9.88 -14.46 2.79
C GLN A 123 -11.12 -15.15 2.24
N THR A 124 -11.51 -16.26 2.86
CA THR A 124 -12.81 -16.88 2.58
C THR A 124 -13.94 -15.96 3.04
N LYS A 125 -15.10 -16.01 2.38
CA LYS A 125 -16.30 -15.25 2.84
C LYS A 125 -16.67 -15.52 4.30
N GLY A 126 -16.50 -16.77 4.76
CA GLY A 126 -16.78 -17.17 6.14
C GLY A 126 -15.88 -16.49 7.17
N ASP A 127 -14.57 -16.47 6.89
CA ASP A 127 -13.59 -15.79 7.73
C ASP A 127 -13.80 -14.28 7.70
N LEU A 128 -13.97 -13.72 6.49
CA LEU A 128 -14.16 -12.30 6.27
C LEU A 128 -15.37 -11.77 7.06
N ARG A 129 -16.53 -12.44 6.96
CA ARG A 129 -17.74 -12.07 7.72
C ARG A 129 -17.44 -11.97 9.21
N THR A 130 -16.81 -13.01 9.77
CA THR A 130 -16.57 -13.14 11.21
C THR A 130 -15.56 -12.12 11.72
N ARG A 131 -14.53 -11.79 10.92
CA ARG A 131 -13.47 -10.85 11.31
C ARG A 131 -13.91 -9.40 11.12
N ALA A 132 -14.54 -9.06 9.99
CA ALA A 132 -15.09 -7.73 9.72
C ALA A 132 -16.22 -7.36 10.69
N ALA A 133 -16.98 -8.35 11.20
CA ALA A 133 -18.02 -8.16 12.21
C ALA A 133 -17.53 -7.46 13.50
N ARG A 134 -16.22 -7.49 13.78
CA ARG A 134 -15.61 -6.78 14.93
C ARG A 134 -15.61 -5.25 14.76
N MET A 135 -15.65 -4.77 13.53
CA MET A 135 -15.66 -3.33 13.18
C MET A 135 -17.06 -2.81 12.83
N ALA A 136 -17.91 -3.65 12.24
CA ALA A 136 -19.29 -3.33 11.92
C ALA A 136 -20.13 -4.61 11.85
N PRO A 137 -21.36 -4.66 12.39
CA PRO A 137 -22.18 -5.88 12.40
C PRO A 137 -22.43 -6.45 11.00
N ILE A 138 -22.24 -7.77 10.85
CA ILE A 138 -22.57 -8.54 9.64
C ILE A 138 -23.09 -9.92 10.09
N ASP A 139 -24.42 -10.03 10.20
CA ASP A 139 -25.05 -11.13 10.92
C ASP A 139 -24.98 -12.47 10.17
N THR A 140 -25.16 -12.45 8.85
CA THR A 140 -25.23 -13.65 8.01
C THR A 140 -24.26 -13.58 6.83
N LEU A 141 -24.07 -14.72 6.15
CA LEU A 141 -23.34 -14.73 4.88
C LEU A 141 -24.10 -13.98 3.79
N ASP A 142 -25.42 -14.07 3.77
CA ASP A 142 -26.25 -13.31 2.81
C ASP A 142 -26.08 -11.80 3.03
N ALA A 143 -26.06 -11.33 4.29
CA ALA A 143 -25.77 -9.94 4.59
C ALA A 143 -24.36 -9.52 4.15
N LEU A 144 -23.37 -10.42 4.21
CA LEU A 144 -22.04 -10.16 3.64
C LEU A 144 -22.10 -10.02 2.11
N GLU A 145 -22.87 -10.86 1.41
CA GLU A 145 -23.02 -10.76 -0.05
C GLU A 145 -23.62 -9.41 -0.48
N GLU A 146 -24.66 -8.96 0.21
CA GLU A 146 -25.26 -7.63 -0.04
C GLU A 146 -24.25 -6.49 0.17
N VAL A 147 -23.33 -6.65 1.12
CA VAL A 147 -22.22 -5.70 1.35
C VAL A 147 -21.15 -5.81 0.26
N LEU A 148 -20.84 -7.02 -0.20
CA LEU A 148 -19.82 -7.28 -1.22
C LEU A 148 -20.27 -6.82 -2.61
N HIS A 149 -21.55 -6.95 -2.95
CA HIS A 149 -22.09 -6.64 -4.26
C HIS A 149 -21.68 -5.24 -4.78
N PRO A 150 -21.98 -4.12 -4.09
CA PRO A 150 -21.57 -2.79 -4.55
C PRO A 150 -20.04 -2.58 -4.52
N LEU A 151 -19.31 -3.30 -3.66
CA LEU A 151 -17.85 -3.23 -3.63
C LEU A 151 -17.23 -3.92 -4.84
N VAL A 152 -17.80 -5.04 -5.30
CA VAL A 152 -17.36 -5.78 -6.48
C VAL A 152 -17.69 -5.02 -7.75
N GLU A 153 -18.90 -4.44 -7.86
CA GLU A 153 -19.27 -3.57 -8.98
C GLU A 153 -18.29 -2.41 -9.17
N ARG A 154 -17.84 -1.82 -8.06
CA ARG A 154 -16.83 -0.74 -8.05
C ARG A 154 -15.38 -1.23 -8.08
N ARG A 155 -15.18 -2.56 -8.17
CA ARG A 155 -13.87 -3.23 -8.14
C ARG A 155 -13.03 -2.95 -6.88
N LEU A 156 -13.64 -2.54 -5.78
CA LEU A 156 -12.97 -2.37 -4.49
C LEU A 156 -12.73 -3.71 -3.80
N VAL A 157 -13.50 -4.74 -4.18
CA VAL A 157 -13.29 -6.15 -3.80
C VAL A 157 -13.31 -6.99 -5.07
N VAL A 158 -12.49 -8.05 -5.09
CA VAL A 158 -12.38 -8.97 -6.22
C VAL A 158 -12.46 -10.41 -5.71
N TYR A 159 -13.29 -11.21 -6.38
CA TYR A 159 -13.34 -12.65 -6.21
C TYR A 159 -12.10 -13.32 -6.86
N LEU A 160 -11.36 -14.08 -6.06
CA LEU A 160 -10.23 -14.89 -6.53
C LEU A 160 -10.67 -16.29 -7.01
N THR A 161 -11.80 -16.75 -6.49
CA THR A 161 -12.49 -17.98 -6.91
C THR A 161 -13.93 -17.64 -7.29
N GLY A 162 -14.62 -18.53 -8.01
CA GLY A 162 -16.03 -18.31 -8.38
C GLY A 162 -16.91 -17.89 -7.19
N PRO A 163 -17.78 -16.88 -7.34
CA PRO A 163 -18.55 -16.29 -6.22
C PRO A 163 -19.50 -17.29 -5.57
N ASP A 164 -20.10 -18.18 -6.36
CA ASP A 164 -21.04 -19.21 -5.90
C ASP A 164 -20.34 -20.44 -5.28
N ARG A 165 -19.00 -20.48 -5.31
CA ARG A 165 -18.23 -21.57 -4.72
C ARG A 165 -18.39 -21.56 -3.21
N ARG A 166 -18.67 -22.72 -2.62
CA ARG A 166 -18.56 -22.89 -1.17
C ARG A 166 -17.13 -22.58 -0.73
N GLY A 167 -16.98 -21.63 0.20
CA GLY A 167 -15.66 -21.15 0.62
C GLY A 167 -14.99 -20.22 -0.39
N ALA A 168 -15.78 -19.48 -1.20
CA ALA A 168 -15.24 -18.49 -2.12
C ALA A 168 -14.27 -17.53 -1.41
N VAL A 169 -13.16 -17.23 -2.08
CA VAL A 169 -12.10 -16.36 -1.60
C VAL A 169 -12.19 -15.01 -2.30
N VAL A 170 -12.09 -13.94 -1.51
CA VAL A 170 -12.10 -12.56 -1.97
C VAL A 170 -10.87 -11.82 -1.48
N THR A 171 -10.42 -10.82 -2.24
CA THR A 171 -9.36 -9.88 -1.85
C THR A 171 -9.78 -8.45 -2.17
N HIS A 172 -9.03 -7.46 -1.70
CA HIS A 172 -9.28 -6.06 -2.05
C HIS A 172 -8.91 -5.77 -3.51
N GLY A 173 -9.47 -4.71 -4.08
CA GLY A 173 -9.23 -4.28 -5.45
C GLY A 173 -7.81 -3.78 -5.69
N PHE A 174 -7.23 -3.09 -4.71
CA PHE A 174 -6.02 -2.24 -4.83
C PHE A 174 -4.68 -2.93 -5.16
N HIS A 175 -4.73 -4.16 -5.66
CA HIS A 175 -3.60 -4.86 -6.25
C HIS A 175 -3.25 -4.31 -7.63
N THR A 176 -2.00 -4.48 -8.02
CA THR A 176 -1.60 -4.44 -9.43
C THR A 176 -2.19 -5.64 -10.18
N ASP A 177 -2.26 -5.54 -11.51
CA ASP A 177 -2.77 -6.63 -12.35
C ASP A 177 -1.93 -7.92 -12.19
N ASP A 178 -0.61 -7.77 -12.01
CA ASP A 178 0.32 -8.88 -11.76
C ASP A 178 0.05 -9.57 -10.42
N GLU A 179 -0.10 -8.80 -9.33
CA GLU A 179 -0.46 -9.32 -8.01
C GLU A 179 -1.79 -10.09 -8.07
N LEU A 180 -2.81 -9.50 -8.72
CA LEU A 180 -4.13 -10.11 -8.82
C LEU A 180 -4.09 -11.41 -9.64
N SER A 181 -3.32 -11.43 -10.73
CA SER A 181 -3.13 -12.62 -11.56
C SER A 181 -2.47 -13.76 -10.76
N ARG A 182 -1.43 -13.43 -9.97
CA ARG A 182 -0.74 -14.39 -9.10
C ARG A 182 -1.67 -14.95 -8.02
N LEU A 183 -2.46 -14.08 -7.38
CA LEU A 183 -3.44 -14.46 -6.37
C LEU A 183 -4.54 -15.38 -6.95
N LYS A 184 -5.05 -15.07 -8.13
CA LYS A 184 -6.02 -15.94 -8.82
C LYS A 184 -5.43 -17.31 -9.13
N ALA A 185 -4.20 -17.38 -9.66
CA ALA A 185 -3.52 -18.64 -9.93
C ALA A 185 -3.35 -19.50 -8.67
N LEU A 186 -2.95 -18.89 -7.55
CA LEU A 186 -2.79 -19.56 -6.27
C LEU A 186 -4.10 -20.19 -5.76
N HIS A 187 -5.24 -19.52 -5.95
CA HIS A 187 -6.54 -19.95 -5.43
C HIS A 187 -7.37 -20.80 -6.42
N ALA A 188 -7.02 -20.80 -7.71
CA ALA A 188 -7.65 -21.62 -8.74
C ALA A 188 -7.27 -23.11 -8.66
N GLY A 189 -6.30 -23.49 -7.80
CA GLY A 189 -5.84 -24.87 -7.66
C GLY A 189 -5.00 -25.37 -8.85
N GLY A 190 -4.49 -24.46 -9.68
CA GLY A 190 -3.52 -24.80 -10.72
C GLY A 190 -2.18 -25.24 -10.11
N PRO A 191 -1.35 -26.03 -10.82
CA PRO A 191 -0.01 -26.32 -10.37
C PRO A 191 0.72 -24.99 -10.17
N VAL A 192 0.99 -24.67 -8.90
CA VAL A 192 1.97 -23.66 -8.55
C VAL A 192 3.26 -24.21 -9.14
N SER A 193 3.72 -23.65 -10.26
CA SER A 193 5.10 -23.84 -10.66
C SER A 193 5.91 -23.17 -9.57
N ILE A 194 6.35 -23.95 -8.59
CA ILE A 194 7.27 -23.53 -7.53
C ILE A 194 8.63 -23.37 -8.20
N SER A 195 8.74 -22.36 -9.02
CA SER A 195 9.97 -21.82 -9.55
C SER A 195 9.85 -20.30 -9.50
N ASP A 196 9.52 -19.78 -8.33
CA ASP A 196 10.46 -19.04 -7.49
C ASP A 196 9.76 -18.59 -6.19
N ALA A 197 10.56 -18.27 -5.17
CA ALA A 197 10.18 -17.66 -3.88
C ALA A 197 9.82 -18.60 -2.70
N ALA A 198 10.84 -19.31 -2.23
CA ALA A 198 11.33 -19.04 -0.87
C ALA A 198 12.69 -18.35 -1.00
N ALA A 199 12.68 -17.10 -1.46
CA ALA A 199 13.78 -16.17 -1.27
C ALA A 199 13.30 -15.18 -0.19
N PRO A 200 14.15 -14.82 0.78
CA PRO A 200 13.81 -13.76 1.72
C PRO A 200 13.43 -12.50 0.94
N VAL A 201 12.61 -11.63 1.53
CA VAL A 201 12.28 -10.31 0.99
C VAL A 201 13.57 -9.49 0.88
N ALA A 202 14.37 -9.76 -0.15
CA ALA A 202 15.33 -8.84 -0.66
C ALA A 202 14.49 -7.75 -1.31
N ARG A 203 14.58 -6.54 -0.73
CA ARG A 203 14.19 -5.29 -1.36
C ARG A 203 14.44 -5.44 -2.86
N SER A 204 13.38 -5.48 -3.68
CA SER A 204 13.54 -5.52 -5.12
C SER A 204 14.22 -4.21 -5.51
N ALA A 205 15.54 -4.27 -5.62
CA ALA A 205 16.36 -3.22 -6.13
C ALA A 205 15.79 -2.82 -7.50
N PRO A 206 15.42 -1.55 -7.77
CA PRO A 206 15.08 -1.13 -9.11
C PRO A 206 16.15 -1.64 -10.09
N PRO A 207 15.75 -2.20 -11.25
CA PRO A 207 16.70 -2.70 -12.22
C PRO A 207 17.71 -1.60 -12.55
N GLY A 208 18.99 -1.90 -12.35
CA GLY A 208 20.08 -0.94 -12.52
C GLY A 208 20.57 -0.25 -11.25
N ILE A 209 20.26 -0.72 -10.02
CA ILE A 209 20.93 -0.21 -8.81
C ILE A 209 22.44 -0.39 -8.90
N ASP A 210 22.94 -1.55 -9.34
CA ASP A 210 24.39 -1.75 -9.47
C ASP A 210 24.98 -0.78 -10.50
N ALA A 211 24.26 -0.52 -11.59
CA ALA A 211 24.67 0.45 -12.60
C ALA A 211 24.65 1.91 -12.07
N ARG A 212 23.61 2.27 -11.30
CA ARG A 212 23.47 3.59 -10.66
C ARG A 212 24.47 3.80 -9.53
N LEU A 213 24.76 2.76 -8.75
CA LEU A 213 25.75 2.77 -7.68
C LEU A 213 27.15 2.88 -8.27
N THR A 214 27.46 2.12 -9.33
CA THR A 214 28.72 2.24 -10.05
C THR A 214 28.89 3.62 -10.67
N ALA A 215 27.84 4.17 -11.28
CA ALA A 215 27.85 5.53 -11.83
C ALA A 215 28.03 6.59 -10.74
N ALA A 216 27.32 6.47 -9.61
CA ALA A 216 27.44 7.39 -8.49
C ALA A 216 28.82 7.34 -7.81
N LEU A 217 29.41 6.15 -7.66
CA LEU A 217 30.77 6.00 -7.12
C LEU A 217 31.81 6.62 -8.06
N ALA A 218 31.66 6.45 -9.38
CA ALA A 218 32.53 7.09 -10.36
C ALA A 218 32.38 8.62 -10.35
N GLU A 219 31.16 9.13 -10.18
CA GLU A 219 30.88 10.56 -10.08
C GLU A 219 31.47 11.16 -8.79
N ILE A 220 31.37 10.46 -7.66
CA ILE A 220 31.99 10.86 -6.39
C ILE A 220 33.50 10.94 -6.53
N GLU A 221 34.16 9.97 -7.18
CA GLU A 221 35.62 10.02 -7.38
C GLU A 221 36.04 11.16 -8.32
N SER A 222 35.25 11.44 -9.37
CA SER A 222 35.46 12.60 -10.24
C SER A 222 35.30 13.92 -9.48
N LEU A 223 34.27 14.05 -8.64
CA LEU A 223 34.03 15.23 -7.81
C LEU A 223 35.14 15.43 -6.77
N LYS A 224 35.59 14.37 -6.09
CA LYS A 224 36.73 14.44 -5.15
C LYS A 224 38.00 14.93 -5.85
N THR A 225 38.28 14.41 -7.05
CA THR A 225 39.45 14.83 -7.84
C THR A 225 39.35 16.31 -8.22
N ARG A 226 38.16 16.78 -8.62
CA ARG A 226 37.92 18.19 -8.95
C ARG A 226 38.03 19.10 -7.73
N VAL A 227 37.52 18.67 -6.57
CA VAL A 227 37.63 19.41 -5.31
C VAL A 227 39.10 19.50 -4.89
N ALA A 228 39.85 18.39 -4.91
CA ALA A 228 41.28 18.41 -4.59
C ALA A 228 42.08 19.33 -5.53
N ALA A 229 41.76 19.35 -6.82
CA ALA A 229 42.38 20.25 -7.79
C ALA A 229 42.04 21.73 -7.54
N LEU A 230 40.79 22.03 -7.19
CA LEU A 230 40.35 23.39 -6.84
C LEU A 230 40.96 23.87 -5.52
N GLU A 231 41.02 23.00 -4.50
CA GLU A 231 41.68 23.28 -3.23
C GLU A 231 43.17 23.54 -3.42
N ALA A 232 43.85 22.79 -4.30
CA ALA A 232 45.25 23.04 -4.64
C ALA A 232 45.46 24.38 -5.36
N GLN A 233 44.51 24.82 -6.19
CA GLN A 233 44.55 26.13 -6.85
C GLN A 233 44.26 27.29 -5.89
N LEU A 234 43.39 27.08 -4.90
CA LEU A 234 43.03 28.07 -3.88
C LEU A 234 44.03 28.13 -2.71
N GLY A 235 44.75 27.04 -2.45
CA GLY A 235 45.78 26.94 -1.42
C GLY A 235 47.19 27.40 -1.83
N ALA A 236 47.39 27.77 -3.10
CA ALA A 236 48.64 28.37 -3.55
C ALA A 236 48.67 29.86 -3.14
N PRO A 237 49.61 30.31 -2.27
CA PRO A 237 49.68 31.71 -1.89
C PRO A 237 50.07 32.57 -3.11
N GLN A 238 49.20 33.52 -3.48
CA GLN A 238 49.60 34.62 -4.36
C GLN A 238 50.73 35.39 -3.68
N LYS A 239 51.94 35.24 -4.18
CA LYS A 239 53.12 35.98 -3.72
C LYS A 239 52.89 37.47 -4.03
N PRO A 240 52.87 38.38 -3.06
CA PRO A 240 52.69 39.80 -3.34
C PRO A 240 53.88 40.34 -4.14
N PRO A 241 53.67 41.32 -5.03
CA PRO A 241 54.76 41.90 -5.81
C PRO A 241 55.75 42.59 -4.87
N THR A 242 56.99 42.09 -4.85
CA THR A 242 58.09 42.73 -4.13
C THR A 242 58.48 44.01 -4.87
N SER A 243 58.03 45.14 -4.34
CA SER A 243 58.59 46.47 -4.59
C SER A 243 59.97 46.60 -3.95
N ASN A 244 60.96 47.09 -4.69
CA ASN A 244 62.05 47.95 -4.16
C ASN A 244 63.01 48.40 -5.26
N PRO A 245 63.86 49.41 -5.00
CA PRO A 245 63.60 50.76 -4.51
C PRO A 245 63.77 51.84 -5.60
#